data_AF-A0A5D0ISW4-F1
#
_entry.id   AF-A0A5D0ISW4-F1
#
_cell.length_a   1.000
_cell.length_b   1.000
_cell.length_c   1.000
_cell.angle_alpha   90.00
_cell.angle_beta   90.00
_cell.angle_gamma   90.00
#
_symmetry.space_group_name_H-M   'P 1'
#
loop_
_entity.id
_entity.type
_entity.pdbx_description
1 polymer ?
#
loop_
_entity_poly.entity_id
_entity_poly.type
_entity_poly.pdbx_seq_one_letter_code
_entity_poly.pdbx_strand_id
1 'polypeptide(L)'
;PYKTIGHKDYYDEYSERLDSGELLDPTKIEVADSLKFKTPKGKIVYGGGGIIPDVFVPIDNTLHNETLQYIEQYQFFDNFI
;
A
#
# COMPACT_ATOMS: atom_id res chain seq x y z
N PRO A 1 5.67 -3.77 13.70
CA PRO A 1 6.83 -4.31 12.95
C PRO A 1 6.30 -5.24 11.87
N TYR A 2 6.79 -5.10 10.65
CA TYR A 2 6.36 -5.90 9.49
C TYR A 2 6.59 -7.40 9.74
N LYS A 3 5.63 -8.23 9.34
CA LYS A 3 5.63 -9.66 9.62
C LYS A 3 6.31 -10.41 8.48
N THR A 4 7.47 -10.99 8.75
CA THR A 4 8.19 -11.82 7.77
C THR A 4 7.81 -13.30 7.87
N ILE A 5 6.52 -13.64 7.78
CA ILE A 5 6.03 -15.01 8.08
C ILE A 5 5.26 -15.61 6.88
N GLY A 6 5.98 -15.94 5.81
CA GLY A 6 5.44 -16.73 4.69
C GLY A 6 4.51 -15.98 3.72
N HIS A 7 4.01 -16.70 2.70
CA HIS A 7 3.29 -16.10 1.58
C HIS A 7 1.92 -15.51 1.94
N LYS A 8 1.22 -16.08 2.92
CA LYS A 8 -0.11 -15.62 3.33
C LYS A 8 -0.02 -14.26 4.04
N ASP A 9 0.93 -14.12 4.95
CA ASP A 9 1.13 -12.89 5.71
C ASP A 9 1.54 -11.72 4.81
N TYR A 10 2.19 -11.97 3.66
CA TYR A 10 2.49 -10.93 2.68
C TYR A 10 1.23 -10.29 2.08
N TYR A 11 0.24 -11.11 1.71
CA TYR A 11 -1.02 -10.60 1.14
C TYR A 11 -1.89 -9.92 2.20
N ASP A 12 -1.88 -10.46 3.43
CA ASP A 12 -2.58 -9.87 4.55
C ASP A 12 -1.95 -8.48 4.89
N GLU A 13 -0.61 -8.38 4.94
CA GLU A 13 0.10 -7.10 5.12
C GLU A 13 -0.16 -6.11 3.98
N TYR A 14 -0.14 -6.58 2.72
CA TYR A 14 -0.45 -5.73 1.58
C TYR A 14 -1.86 -5.13 1.68
N SER A 15 -2.84 -5.92 2.12
CA SER A 15 -4.22 -5.48 2.32
C SER A 15 -4.31 -4.47 3.47
N GLU A 16 -3.64 -4.72 4.60
CA GLU A 16 -3.58 -3.77 5.71
C GLU A 16 -2.97 -2.41 5.29
N ARG A 17 -1.94 -2.42 4.43
CA ARG A 17 -1.27 -1.21 3.91
C ARG A 17 -2.11 -0.45 2.90
N LEU A 18 -2.96 -1.14 2.14
CA LEU A 18 -3.99 -0.51 1.32
C LEU A 18 -5.03 0.19 2.19
N ASP A 19 -5.56 -0.52 3.18
CA ASP A 19 -6.64 -0.03 4.05
C ASP A 19 -6.18 1.15 4.91
N SER A 20 -4.93 1.13 5.39
CA SER A 20 -4.34 2.26 6.12
C SER A 20 -4.08 3.48 5.21
N GLY A 21 -4.03 3.27 3.90
CA GLY A 21 -3.68 4.29 2.91
C GLY A 21 -2.17 4.52 2.77
N GLU A 22 -1.33 3.66 3.35
CA GLU A 22 0.13 3.72 3.22
C GLU A 22 0.57 3.70 1.75
N LEU A 23 -0.13 2.94 0.90
CA LEU A 23 0.19 2.83 -0.53
C LEU A 23 -0.34 4.00 -1.39
N LEU A 24 -1.11 4.91 -0.79
CA LEU A 24 -1.74 6.05 -1.47
C LEU A 24 -1.09 7.38 -1.10
N ASP A 25 -0.61 7.52 0.14
CA ASP A 25 -0.08 8.78 0.68
C ASP A 25 1.20 8.52 1.50
N PRO A 26 2.33 9.18 1.15
CA PRO A 26 3.59 8.99 1.87
C PRO A 26 3.53 9.42 3.34
N THR A 27 2.59 10.29 3.72
CA THR A 27 2.43 10.76 5.11
C THR A 27 1.75 9.72 6.00
N LYS A 28 1.11 8.71 5.41
CA LYS A 28 0.43 7.61 6.11
C LYS A 28 1.35 6.41 6.38
N ILE A 29 2.63 6.52 6.06
CA ILE A 29 3.62 5.51 6.41
C ILE A 29 3.88 5.58 7.90
N GLU A 30 3.26 4.67 8.65
CA GLU A 30 3.42 4.54 10.10
C GLU A 30 4.75 3.86 10.42
N VAL A 31 5.64 4.61 11.07
CA VAL A 31 6.95 4.08 11.47
C VAL A 31 7.22 4.35 12.94
N ALA A 32 7.50 3.29 13.68
CA ALA A 32 7.89 3.44 15.08
C ALA A 32 9.27 4.10 15.19
N ASP A 33 9.36 5.25 15.85
CA ASP A 33 10.62 5.98 16.09
C ASP A 33 11.69 5.14 16.76
N SER A 34 11.29 4.15 17.57
CA SER A 34 12.18 3.20 18.24
C SER A 34 12.99 2.32 17.27
N LEU A 35 12.58 2.24 16.00
CA LEU A 35 13.21 1.43 14.98
C LEU A 35 14.06 2.26 14.01
N LYS A 36 14.35 3.52 14.31
CA LYS A 36 15.13 4.41 13.43
C LYS A 36 16.64 4.16 13.59
N PHE A 37 17.32 3.81 12.51
CA PHE A 37 18.76 3.61 12.46
C PHE A 37 19.41 4.51 11.40
N LYS A 38 20.67 4.90 11.62
CA LYS A 38 21.47 5.66 10.65
C LYS A 38 22.55 4.77 10.08
N THR A 39 22.54 4.60 8.77
CA THR A 39 23.60 3.88 8.05
C THR A 39 24.92 4.64 8.12
N PRO A 40 26.09 3.98 7.94
CA PRO A 40 27.38 4.66 7.89
C PRO A 40 27.47 5.77 6.83
N LYS A 41 26.70 5.64 5.74
CA LYS A 41 26.59 6.64 4.67
C LYS A 41 25.56 7.75 4.96
N GLY A 42 24.95 7.75 6.15
CA GLY A 42 24.07 8.82 6.62
C GLY A 42 22.59 8.66 6.30
N LYS A 43 22.19 7.67 5.49
CA LYS A 43 20.79 7.36 5.20
C LYS A 43 20.07 6.81 6.43
N ILE A 44 18.86 7.28 6.68
CA ILE A 44 17.97 6.76 7.72
C ILE A 44 17.29 5.50 7.19
N VAL A 45 17.30 4.44 7.98
CA VAL A 45 16.59 3.19 7.71
C VAL A 45 15.80 2.80 8.93
N TYR A 46 14.73 2.03 8.73
CA TYR A 46 13.86 1.61 9.82
C TYR A 46 13.90 0.09 9.97
N GLY A 47 14.05 -0.39 11.20
CA GLY A 47 14.05 -1.80 11.52
C GLY A 47 12.66 -2.42 11.47
N GLY A 48 12.59 -3.75 11.52
CA GLY A 48 11.33 -4.47 11.68
C GLY A 48 10.69 -5.01 10.40
N GLY A 49 11.43 -5.20 9.30
CA GLY A 49 11.05 -6.12 8.23
C GLY A 49 10.48 -5.52 6.94
N GLY A 50 10.15 -4.23 6.91
CA GLY A 50 9.61 -3.53 5.73
C GLY A 50 10.55 -2.45 5.22
N ILE A 51 10.67 -2.36 3.89
CA ILE A 51 11.55 -1.41 3.22
C ILE A 51 10.73 -0.17 2.86
N ILE A 52 11.07 0.98 3.45
CA ILE A 52 10.52 2.27 3.06
C ILE A 52 11.26 2.78 1.81
N PRO A 53 10.54 3.13 0.73
CA PRO A 53 11.19 3.59 -0.49
C PRO A 53 11.75 5.01 -0.31
N ASP A 54 12.84 5.31 -1.03
CA ASP A 54 13.38 6.68 -1.10
C ASP A 54 12.49 7.62 -1.92
N VAL A 55 11.79 7.06 -2.91
CA VAL A 55 10.85 7.77 -3.78
C VAL A 55 9.50 7.08 -3.65
N PHE A 56 8.51 7.81 -3.15
CA PHE A 56 7.15 7.32 -3.05
C PHE A 56 6.45 7.44 -4.39
N VAL A 57 5.92 6.32 -4.89
CA VAL A 57 5.05 6.27 -6.07
C VAL A 57 3.71 5.68 -5.61
N PRO A 58 2.63 6.48 -5.57
CA PRO A 58 1.33 5.97 -5.16
C PRO A 58 0.83 4.91 -6.13
N ILE A 59 0.03 3.98 -5.65
CA ILE A 59 -0.69 3.07 -6.53
C ILE A 59 -1.72 3.84 -7.35
N ASP A 60 -1.81 3.51 -8.64
CA ASP A 60 -2.81 4.10 -9.52
C ASP A 60 -4.10 3.28 -9.49
N ASN A 61 -5.11 3.80 -8.79
CA ASN A 61 -6.44 3.19 -8.74
C ASN A 61 -7.38 3.71 -9.84
N THR A 62 -6.98 4.67 -10.68
CA THR A 62 -7.89 5.25 -11.68
C THR A 62 -8.23 4.24 -12.77
N LEU A 63 -7.28 3.37 -13.14
CA LEU A 63 -7.51 2.28 -14.10
C LEU A 63 -8.58 1.28 -13.64
N HIS A 64 -8.73 1.06 -12.33
CA HIS A 64 -9.77 0.19 -11.78
C HIS A 64 -11.17 0.81 -11.88
N ASN A 65 -11.23 2.14 -11.75
CA ASN A 65 -12.48 2.89 -11.88
C ASN A 65 -12.98 2.96 -13.32
N GLU A 66 -12.11 3.02 -14.32
CA GLU A 66 -12.53 3.08 -15.73
C GLU A 66 -13.36 1.85 -16.13
N THR A 67 -12.98 0.66 -15.66
CA THR A 67 -13.71 -0.58 -15.96
C THR A 67 -15.07 -0.61 -15.26
N LEU A 68 -15.15 -0.18 -13.99
CA LEU A 68 -16.42 -0.08 -13.27
C LEU A 68 -17.33 1.00 -13.85
N GLN A 69 -16.79 2.17 -14.18
CA GLN A 69 -17.50 3.26 -14.85
C GLN A 69 -18.01 2.82 -16.22
N TYR A 70 -17.22 2.07 -16.98
CA TYR A 70 -17.67 1.47 -18.23
C TYR A 70 -18.89 0.57 -17.98
N ILE A 71 -18.82 -0.38 -17.04
CA ILE A 71 -19.94 -1.30 -16.75
C ILE A 71 -21.19 -0.54 -16.25
N GLU A 72 -21.04 0.50 -15.43
CA GLU A 72 -22.13 1.37 -14.96
C GLU A 72 -22.77 2.16 -16.11
N GLN A 73 -21.96 2.77 -16.99
CA GLN A 73 -22.43 3.58 -18.12
C GLN A 73 -23.25 2.76 -19.13
N TYR A 74 -22.94 1.48 -19.30
CA TYR A 74 -23.68 0.58 -20.20
C TYR A 74 -24.93 -0.05 -19.56
N GLN A 75 -25.32 0.37 -18.35
CA GLN A 75 -26.55 -0.08 -17.67
C GLN A 75 -26.64 -1.62 -17.59
N PHE A 76 -25.49 -2.30 -17.53
CA PHE A 76 -25.45 -3.76 -17.58
C PHE A 76 -26.17 -4.39 -16.37
N PHE A 77 -26.19 -3.68 -15.24
CA PHE A 77 -26.88 -4.08 -14.02
C PHE A 77 -28.40 -3.88 -14.05
N ASP A 78 -28.93 -3.01 -14.91
CA ASP A 78 -30.38 -2.73 -15.00
C ASP A 78 -31.16 -3.87 -15.69
N ASN A 79 -30.45 -4.81 -16.34
CA ASN A 79 -31.04 -5.98 -17.01
C ASN A 79 -31.25 -7.18 -16.06
N PHE A 80 -30.96 -7.04 -14.76
CA PHE A 80 -31.15 -8.10 -13.76
C PHE A 80 -32.36 -7.87 -12.84
N ILE A 81 -33.31 -7.02 -13.25
CA ILE A 81 -34.66 -6.95 -12.65
C ILE A 81 -35.63 -7.85 -13.44
#